data_AF-A0A3B8V6B8-F1
#
_entry.id   AF-A0A3B8V6B8-F1
#
_cell.length_a   1.000
_cell.length_b   1.000
_cell.length_c   1.000
_cell.angle_alpha   90.00
_cell.angle_beta   90.00
_cell.angle_gamma   90.00
#
_symmetry.space_group_name_H-M   'P 1'
#
loop_
_entity.id
_entity.type
_entity.pdbx_description
1 polymer ?
#
loop_
_entity_poly.entity_id
_entity_poly.type
_entity_poly.pdbx_seq_one_letter_code
_entity_poly.pdbx_strand_id
1 'polypeptide(L)'
;TARFTTRGLVRAGMPPAAEADRETLARRLFLDVTGLPPTPDELDAFLADRAPDAYERLVDRVLTMEPYRTRLAERLATPWLDLARYADTSGIHMDAGRQIWPYRDWVLEAFRSNMPFDRFTVEQLAGDLLPDPTIEQLIASGFHRNHVTSDEGGAIADEYLLEYAVDRVETTGAVWLGLTGGCAL
;
A
#
# COMPACT_ATOMS: atom_id res chain seq x y z
N THR A 1 -16.46 8.37 -8.68
CA THR A 1 -17.17 7.38 -7.83
C THR A 1 -18.34 7.98 -7.07
N ALA A 2 -18.21 9.15 -6.40
CA ALA A 2 -19.30 9.81 -5.69
C ALA A 2 -20.59 10.00 -6.52
N ARG A 3 -20.51 10.45 -7.78
CA ARG A 3 -21.69 10.61 -8.66
C ARG A 3 -22.45 9.31 -8.97
N PHE A 4 -21.80 8.14 -8.91
CA PHE A 4 -22.44 6.86 -9.17
C PHE A 4 -23.25 6.42 -7.94
N THR A 5 -22.67 6.52 -6.75
CA THR A 5 -23.31 6.18 -5.47
C THR A 5 -24.48 7.12 -5.15
N THR A 6 -24.31 8.43 -5.35
CA THR A 6 -25.39 9.42 -5.13
C THR A 6 -26.58 9.15 -6.06
N ARG A 7 -26.35 8.78 -7.32
CA ARG A 7 -27.43 8.40 -8.24
C ARG A 7 -28.18 7.16 -7.77
N GLY A 8 -27.47 6.18 -7.19
CA GLY A 8 -28.08 4.98 -6.60
C GLY A 8 -28.96 5.31 -5.39
N LEU A 9 -28.45 6.12 -4.45
CA LEU A 9 -29.16 6.54 -3.25
C LEU A 9 -30.45 7.31 -3.57
N VAL A 10 -30.38 8.28 -4.48
CA VAL A 10 -31.55 9.07 -4.92
C VAL A 10 -32.61 8.17 -5.55
N ARG A 11 -32.22 7.18 -6.38
CA ARG A 11 -33.17 6.20 -6.95
C ARG A 11 -33.81 5.31 -5.89
N ALA A 12 -33.09 5.02 -4.80
CA ALA A 12 -33.60 4.25 -3.67
C ALA A 12 -34.44 5.09 -2.69
N GLY A 13 -34.71 6.37 -3.00
CA GLY A 13 -35.46 7.28 -2.12
C GLY A 13 -34.67 7.69 -0.87
N MET A 14 -33.36 7.44 -0.84
CA MET A 14 -32.49 7.80 0.27
C MET A 14 -31.73 9.09 -0.08
N PRO A 15 -32.01 10.23 0.58
CA PRO A 15 -31.24 11.43 0.35
C PRO A 15 -29.80 11.23 0.86
N PRO A 16 -28.79 11.79 0.17
CA PRO A 16 -27.44 11.81 0.71
C PRO A 16 -27.39 12.55 2.04
N ALA A 17 -26.47 12.15 2.91
CA ALA A 17 -26.22 12.86 4.16
C ALA A 17 -25.81 14.30 3.88
N ALA A 18 -26.15 15.20 4.81
CA ALA A 18 -25.66 16.57 4.78
C ALA A 18 -24.12 16.55 4.81
N GLU A 19 -23.52 17.50 4.09
CA GLU A 19 -22.08 17.69 4.12
C GLU A 19 -21.65 18.05 5.55
N ALA A 20 -20.50 17.52 5.97
CA ALA A 20 -19.97 17.80 7.29
C ALA A 20 -19.51 19.26 7.37
N ASP A 21 -19.39 19.78 8.59
CA ASP A 21 -18.76 21.07 8.81
C ASP A 21 -17.30 21.07 8.31
N ARG A 22 -16.77 22.27 8.04
CA ARG A 22 -15.43 22.44 7.45
C ARG A 22 -14.33 21.82 8.30
N GLU A 23 -14.41 21.93 9.62
CA GLU A 23 -13.41 21.37 10.53
C GLU A 23 -13.39 19.84 10.42
N THR A 24 -14.57 19.23 10.44
CA THR A 24 -14.74 17.79 10.26
C THR A 24 -14.23 17.32 8.89
N LEU A 25 -14.52 18.06 7.81
CA LEU A 25 -14.02 17.73 6.47
C LEU A 25 -12.50 17.74 6.38
N ALA A 26 -11.86 18.78 6.92
CA ALA A 26 -10.40 18.89 6.95
C ALA A 26 -9.80 17.75 7.76
N ARG A 27 -10.33 17.48 8.96
CA ARG A 27 -9.83 16.40 9.82
C ARG A 27 -9.93 15.03 9.14
N ARG A 28 -11.07 14.73 8.49
CA ARG A 28 -11.26 13.48 7.74
C ARG A 28 -10.27 13.35 6.60
N LEU A 29 -10.12 14.39 5.77
CA LEU A 29 -9.18 14.39 4.65
C LEU A 29 -7.75 14.05 5.12
N PHE A 30 -7.27 14.72 6.16
CA PHE A 30 -5.93 14.50 6.67
C PHE A 30 -5.74 13.09 7.26
N LEU A 31 -6.71 12.59 8.03
CA LEU A 31 -6.64 11.24 8.58
C LEU A 31 -6.72 10.16 7.48
N ASP A 32 -7.57 10.36 6.48
CA ASP A 32 -7.77 9.40 5.41
C ASP A 32 -6.58 9.33 4.46
N VAL A 33 -5.95 10.49 4.17
CA VAL A 33 -4.82 10.57 3.23
C VAL A 33 -3.49 10.33 3.93
N THR A 34 -3.27 10.92 5.12
CA THR A 34 -1.95 10.92 5.77
C THR A 34 -1.89 10.05 7.02
N GLY A 35 -3.03 9.62 7.57
CA GLY A 35 -3.10 8.90 8.84
C GLY A 35 -2.89 9.78 10.07
N LEU A 36 -2.66 11.07 9.89
CA LEU A 36 -2.43 12.05 10.95
C LEU A 36 -3.51 13.14 10.90
N PRO A 37 -3.88 13.76 12.04
CA PRO A 37 -4.73 14.93 12.03
C PRO A 37 -3.99 16.14 11.43
N PRO A 38 -4.72 17.17 10.94
CA PRO A 38 -4.10 18.43 10.54
C PRO A 38 -3.48 19.13 11.76
N THR A 39 -2.43 19.92 11.53
CA THR A 39 -1.93 20.84 12.56
C THR A 39 -2.92 21.98 12.78
N PRO A 40 -2.86 22.68 13.93
CA PRO A 40 -3.68 23.87 14.17
C PRO A 40 -3.54 24.91 13.05
N ASP A 41 -2.31 25.20 12.61
CA ASP A 41 -2.04 26.19 11.56
C ASP A 41 -2.63 25.77 10.19
N GLU A 42 -2.57 24.47 9.86
CA GLU A 42 -3.16 23.93 8.63
C GLU A 42 -4.68 24.06 8.63
N LEU A 43 -5.30 23.78 9.78
CA LEU A 43 -6.74 23.90 9.97
C LEU A 43 -7.18 25.36 9.92
N ASP A 44 -6.52 26.25 10.67
CA ASP A 44 -6.83 27.68 10.69
C ASP A 44 -6.69 28.31 9.30
N ALA A 45 -5.64 27.96 8.56
CA ALA A 45 -5.46 28.41 7.18
C ALA A 45 -6.61 27.97 6.27
N PHE A 46 -7.10 26.73 6.42
CA PHE A 46 -8.24 26.24 5.66
C PHE A 46 -9.56 26.91 6.06
N LEU A 47 -9.78 27.16 7.35
CA LEU A 47 -11.00 27.82 7.83
C LEU A 47 -11.04 29.30 7.42
N ALA A 48 -9.89 29.96 7.33
CA ALA A 48 -9.76 31.33 6.85
C ALA A 48 -9.96 31.46 5.32
N ASP A 49 -9.76 30.38 4.56
CA ASP A 49 -9.90 30.39 3.10
C ASP A 49 -11.38 30.39 2.66
N ARG A 50 -11.83 31.55 2.17
CA ARG A 50 -13.22 31.77 1.72
C ARG A 50 -13.42 31.55 0.22
N ALA A 51 -12.40 31.09 -0.49
CA ALA A 51 -12.54 30.78 -1.91
C ALA A 51 -13.60 29.69 -2.11
N PRO A 52 -14.39 29.75 -3.19
CA PRO A 52 -15.44 28.76 -3.46
C PRO A 52 -14.88 27.34 -3.70
N ASP A 53 -13.58 27.23 -4.01
CA ASP A 53 -12.83 25.99 -4.26
C ASP A 53 -11.80 25.67 -3.16
N ALA A 54 -11.97 26.25 -1.96
CA ALA A 54 -11.00 26.11 -0.86
C ALA A 54 -10.78 24.64 -0.46
N TYR A 55 -11.80 23.79 -0.52
CA TYR A 55 -11.69 22.37 -0.16
C TYR A 55 -10.94 21.58 -1.24
N GLU A 56 -11.25 21.81 -2.51
CA GLU A 56 -10.55 21.21 -3.65
C GLU A 56 -9.08 21.56 -3.63
N ARG A 57 -8.74 22.83 -3.37
CA ARG A 57 -7.35 23.28 -3.22
C ARG A 57 -6.65 22.62 -2.02
N LEU A 58 -7.37 22.37 -0.92
CA LEU A 58 -6.83 21.62 0.21
C LEU A 58 -6.56 20.16 -0.18
N VAL A 59 -7.49 19.51 -0.88
CA VAL A 59 -7.34 18.14 -1.38
C VAL A 59 -6.12 18.03 -2.29
N ASP A 60 -6.00 18.92 -3.28
CA ASP A 60 -4.85 18.94 -4.19
C ASP A 60 -3.55 19.12 -3.43
N ARG A 61 -3.50 20.04 -2.46
CA ARG A 61 -2.32 20.25 -1.61
C ARG A 61 -1.93 19.00 -0.85
N VAL A 62 -2.88 18.35 -0.17
CA VAL A 62 -2.63 17.17 0.68
C VAL A 62 -2.26 15.94 -0.17
N LEU A 63 -2.73 15.84 -1.42
CA LEU A 63 -2.39 14.72 -2.30
C LEU A 63 -1.06 14.90 -3.04
N THR A 64 -0.62 16.14 -3.29
CA THR A 64 0.50 16.39 -4.22
C THR A 64 1.74 17.00 -3.58
N MET A 65 1.62 17.73 -2.47
CA MET A 65 2.74 18.45 -1.87
C MET A 65 3.43 17.64 -0.77
N GLU A 66 4.73 17.87 -0.60
CA GLU A 66 5.45 17.42 0.58
C GLU A 66 5.05 18.27 1.81
N PRO A 67 5.00 17.68 3.02
CA PRO A 67 5.32 16.28 3.35
C PRO A 67 4.14 15.30 3.17
N TYR A 68 2.96 15.77 2.75
CA TYR A 68 1.74 14.97 2.72
C TYR A 68 1.81 13.80 1.74
N ARG A 69 2.42 14.00 0.57
CA ARG A 69 2.63 12.95 -0.43
C ARG A 69 3.46 11.79 0.13
N THR A 70 4.50 12.08 0.90
CA THR A 70 5.30 11.05 1.59
C THR A 70 4.45 10.32 2.64
N ARG A 71 3.67 11.04 3.45
CA ARG A 71 2.79 10.42 4.47
C ARG A 71 1.72 9.53 3.85
N LEU A 72 1.16 9.91 2.69
CA LEU A 72 0.25 9.07 1.93
C LEU A 72 0.92 7.76 1.52
N ALA A 73 2.14 7.83 0.99
CA ALA A 73 2.90 6.64 0.61
C ALA A 73 3.18 5.73 1.81
N GLU A 74 3.60 6.28 2.95
CA GLU A 74 3.82 5.52 4.19
C GLU A 74 2.53 4.83 4.68
N ARG A 75 1.41 5.56 4.66
CA ARG A 75 0.10 5.04 5.05
C ARG A 75 -0.35 3.88 4.17
N LEU A 76 -0.16 3.98 2.85
CA LEU A 76 -0.55 2.92 1.91
C LEU A 76 0.43 1.74 1.91
N ALA A 77 1.73 2.02 2.08
CA ALA A 77 2.77 1.01 2.13
C ALA A 77 2.62 0.09 3.34
N THR A 78 2.20 0.61 4.49
CA THR A 78 2.10 -0.19 5.74
C THR A 78 1.25 -1.46 5.56
N PRO A 79 -0.05 -1.38 5.20
CA PRO A 79 -0.84 -2.59 4.97
C PRO A 79 -0.36 -3.40 3.77
N TRP A 80 0.29 -2.77 2.78
CA TRP A 80 0.86 -3.52 1.65
C TRP A 80 2.03 -4.40 2.08
N LEU A 81 2.91 -3.89 2.93
CA LEU A 81 4.06 -4.63 3.44
C LEU A 81 3.62 -5.82 4.29
N ASP A 82 2.56 -5.67 5.07
CA ASP A 82 1.93 -6.77 5.81
C ASP A 82 1.41 -7.86 4.84
N LEU A 83 0.66 -7.46 3.80
CA LEU A 83 0.16 -8.37 2.77
C LEU A 83 1.29 -9.07 2.00
N ALA A 84 2.38 -8.35 1.76
CA ALA A 84 3.57 -8.87 1.11
C ALA A 84 4.46 -9.70 2.04
N ARG A 85 4.08 -9.90 3.32
CA ARG A 85 4.83 -10.66 4.34
C ARG A 85 6.21 -10.08 4.63
N TYR A 86 6.37 -8.77 4.48
CA TYR A 86 7.64 -8.10 4.77
C TYR A 86 8.02 -8.25 6.24
N ALA A 87 9.28 -8.56 6.48
CA ALA A 87 9.89 -8.64 7.81
C ALA A 87 11.39 -8.40 7.69
N ASP A 88 12.01 -7.77 8.68
CA ASP A 88 13.45 -7.52 8.70
C ASP A 88 14.28 -8.75 9.11
N THR A 89 13.62 -9.87 9.43
CA THR A 89 14.25 -11.13 9.87
C THR A 89 13.75 -12.34 9.06
N SER A 90 14.38 -13.49 9.27
CA SER A 90 14.09 -14.73 8.55
C SER A 90 12.82 -15.44 9.09
N GLY A 91 12.57 -15.37 10.40
CA GLY A 91 11.36 -15.88 11.05
C GLY A 91 11.44 -17.31 11.59
N ILE A 92 12.43 -18.12 11.19
CA ILE A 92 12.63 -19.50 11.68
C ILE A 92 14.00 -19.64 12.35
N HIS A 93 14.08 -20.50 13.36
CA HIS A 93 15.28 -20.86 14.12
C HIS A 93 16.01 -19.68 14.78
N MET A 94 17.08 -19.16 14.17
CA MET A 94 17.85 -18.08 14.78
C MET A 94 17.19 -16.73 14.56
N ASP A 95 16.22 -16.65 13.64
CA ASP A 95 15.52 -15.42 13.28
C ASP A 95 16.50 -14.29 12.92
N ALA A 96 17.57 -14.63 12.19
CA ALA A 96 18.59 -13.65 11.83
C ALA A 96 18.01 -12.57 10.92
N GLY A 97 18.58 -11.36 11.04
CA GLY A 97 18.23 -10.23 10.20
C GLY A 97 18.55 -10.49 8.72
N ARG A 98 17.70 -9.96 7.83
CA ARG A 98 17.85 -10.07 6.37
C ARG A 98 17.87 -8.70 5.71
N GLN A 99 18.56 -8.60 4.57
CA GLN A 99 18.69 -7.35 3.82
C GLN A 99 17.59 -7.23 2.76
N ILE A 100 16.34 -7.01 3.22
CA ILE A 100 15.16 -6.91 2.35
C ILE A 100 14.56 -5.50 2.30
N TRP A 101 15.08 -4.56 3.11
CA TRP A 101 14.65 -3.16 3.14
C TRP A 101 14.61 -2.44 1.78
N PRO A 102 15.40 -2.80 0.72
CA PRO A 102 15.21 -2.19 -0.59
C PRO A 102 13.82 -2.42 -1.17
N TYR A 103 13.18 -3.56 -0.88
CA TYR A 103 11.80 -3.84 -1.29
C TYR A 103 10.82 -2.87 -0.60
N ARG A 104 10.98 -2.61 0.70
CA ARG A 104 10.18 -1.63 1.43
C ARG A 104 10.28 -0.25 0.81
N ASP A 105 11.51 0.19 0.53
CA ASP A 105 11.77 1.50 -0.07
C ASP A 105 11.21 1.59 -1.48
N TRP A 106 11.25 0.50 -2.26
CA TRP A 106 10.59 0.41 -3.56
C TRP A 106 9.06 0.55 -3.45
N VAL A 107 8.41 -0.14 -2.51
CA VAL A 107 6.95 -0.03 -2.29
C VAL A 107 6.57 1.41 -1.92
N LEU A 108 7.34 2.04 -1.03
CA LEU A 108 7.14 3.44 -0.65
C LEU A 108 7.23 4.37 -1.87
N GLU A 109 8.25 4.22 -2.70
CA GLU A 109 8.40 5.06 -3.88
C GLU A 109 7.34 4.77 -4.96
N ALA A 110 6.90 3.52 -5.10
CA ALA A 110 5.82 3.16 -6.02
C ALA A 110 4.50 3.88 -5.65
N PHE A 111 4.14 3.93 -4.37
CA PHE A 111 2.98 4.70 -3.92
C PHE A 111 3.21 6.21 -4.03
N ARG A 112 4.39 6.71 -3.65
CA ARG A 112 4.73 8.15 -3.68
C ARG A 112 4.75 8.73 -5.09
N SER A 113 5.13 7.94 -6.09
CA SER A 113 5.14 8.29 -7.51
C SER A 113 3.79 8.07 -8.21
N ASN A 114 2.78 7.57 -7.47
CA ASN A 114 1.48 7.19 -8.02
C ASN A 114 1.63 6.21 -9.20
N MET A 115 2.45 5.16 -9.00
CA MET A 115 2.67 4.13 -9.99
C MET A 115 1.33 3.49 -10.41
N PRO A 116 1.06 3.35 -11.72
CA PRO A 116 -0.12 2.62 -12.20
C PRO A 116 -0.17 1.20 -11.63
N PHE A 117 -1.36 0.78 -11.19
CA PHE A 117 -1.53 -0.50 -10.49
C PHE A 117 -1.14 -1.70 -11.36
N ASP A 118 -1.39 -1.65 -12.67
CA ASP A 118 -0.97 -2.68 -13.63
C ASP A 118 0.55 -2.85 -13.66
N ARG A 119 1.30 -1.74 -13.67
CA ARG A 119 2.76 -1.75 -13.58
C ARG A 119 3.23 -2.27 -12.22
N PHE A 120 2.62 -1.79 -11.14
CA PHE A 120 2.91 -2.23 -9.77
C PHE A 120 2.71 -3.74 -9.57
N THR A 121 1.69 -4.31 -10.22
CA THR A 121 1.46 -5.76 -10.25
C THR A 121 2.54 -6.49 -11.03
N VAL A 122 2.83 -6.07 -12.26
CA VAL A 122 3.77 -6.77 -13.15
C VAL A 122 5.18 -6.76 -12.56
N GLU A 123 5.66 -5.62 -12.06
CA GLU A 123 7.02 -5.53 -11.51
C GLU A 123 7.20 -6.40 -10.25
N GLN A 124 6.16 -6.55 -9.42
CA GLN A 124 6.25 -7.42 -8.23
C GLN A 124 6.16 -8.92 -8.56
N LEU A 125 5.32 -9.30 -9.53
CA LEU A 125 5.10 -10.72 -9.87
C LEU A 125 6.12 -11.27 -10.86
N ALA A 126 6.70 -10.42 -11.71
CA ALA A 126 7.53 -10.84 -12.83
C ALA A 126 8.59 -9.80 -13.23
N GLY A 127 8.97 -8.88 -12.34
CA GLY A 127 9.96 -7.84 -12.64
C GLY A 127 11.32 -8.38 -13.08
N ASP A 128 11.73 -9.55 -12.57
CA ASP A 128 12.94 -10.29 -12.95
C ASP A 128 12.84 -11.01 -14.30
N LEU A 129 11.62 -11.19 -14.81
CA LEU A 129 11.34 -11.82 -16.10
C LEU A 129 11.11 -10.80 -17.24
N LEU A 130 11.15 -9.50 -16.92
CA LEU A 130 11.07 -8.46 -17.94
C LEU A 130 12.34 -8.46 -18.83
N PRO A 131 12.23 -8.07 -20.11
CA PRO A 131 13.41 -7.90 -20.95
C PRO A 131 14.34 -6.82 -20.38
N ASP A 132 15.61 -7.14 -20.20
CA ASP A 132 16.65 -6.25 -19.66
C ASP A 132 16.21 -5.48 -18.39
N PRO A 133 15.87 -6.19 -17.29
CA PRO A 133 15.19 -5.61 -16.15
C PRO A 133 16.08 -4.61 -15.41
N THR A 134 15.50 -3.50 -14.95
CA THR A 134 16.23 -2.54 -14.10
C THR A 134 16.45 -3.08 -12.70
N ILE A 135 17.35 -2.46 -11.93
CA ILE A 135 17.58 -2.84 -10.53
C ILE A 135 16.29 -2.69 -9.71
N GLU A 136 15.49 -1.66 -9.97
CA GLU A 136 14.21 -1.44 -9.31
C GLU A 136 13.20 -2.56 -9.61
N GLN A 137 13.18 -3.06 -10.85
CA GLN A 137 12.30 -4.17 -11.25
C GLN A 137 12.76 -5.49 -10.62
N LEU A 138 14.07 -5.70 -10.50
CA LEU A 138 14.64 -6.82 -9.75
C LEU A 138 14.28 -6.72 -8.25
N ILE A 139 14.37 -5.53 -7.65
CA ILE A 139 13.97 -5.29 -6.26
C ILE A 139 12.47 -5.55 -6.07
N ALA A 140 11.63 -5.10 -7.01
CA ALA A 140 10.18 -5.29 -6.97
C ALA A 140 9.79 -6.77 -6.90
N SER A 141 10.48 -7.63 -7.67
CA SER A 141 10.30 -9.10 -7.63
C SER A 141 10.60 -9.72 -6.25
N GLY A 142 11.19 -8.94 -5.33
CA GLY A 142 11.33 -9.25 -3.92
C GLY A 142 10.02 -9.57 -3.19
N PHE A 143 8.84 -9.24 -3.77
CA PHE A 143 7.54 -9.74 -3.29
C PHE A 143 7.57 -11.26 -3.07
N HIS A 144 8.14 -12.02 -4.00
CA HIS A 144 8.26 -13.48 -3.90
C HIS A 144 9.36 -13.96 -2.95
N ARG A 145 10.15 -13.06 -2.38
CA ARG A 145 11.24 -13.34 -1.43
C ARG A 145 10.92 -12.93 0.01
N ASN A 146 9.78 -12.29 0.23
CA ASN A 146 9.40 -11.82 1.57
C ASN A 146 8.86 -12.94 2.48
N HIS A 147 8.48 -14.09 1.93
CA HIS A 147 8.06 -15.25 2.72
C HIS A 147 9.06 -15.59 3.83
N VAL A 148 8.57 -16.27 4.86
CA VAL A 148 9.38 -16.69 6.00
C VAL A 148 10.46 -17.66 5.51
N THR A 149 11.73 -17.39 5.84
CA THR A 149 12.89 -18.17 5.41
C THR A 149 13.60 -18.79 6.61
N SER A 150 14.38 -19.85 6.37
CA SER A 150 15.19 -20.47 7.42
C SER A 150 16.66 -20.13 7.25
N ASP A 151 17.33 -19.92 8.37
CA ASP A 151 18.78 -19.75 8.49
C ASP A 151 19.44 -20.94 9.22
N GLU A 152 18.70 -22.05 9.40
CA GLU A 152 19.17 -23.22 10.13
C GLU A 152 20.28 -23.97 9.39
N GLY A 153 21.36 -24.30 10.11
CA GLY A 153 22.48 -25.09 9.59
C GLY A 153 22.16 -26.56 9.26
N GLY A 154 20.89 -26.99 9.40
CA GLY A 154 20.40 -28.34 9.13
C GLY A 154 19.20 -28.40 8.19
N ALA A 155 18.80 -27.26 7.61
CA ALA A 155 17.66 -27.17 6.72
C ALA A 155 17.79 -28.13 5.52
N ILE A 156 16.75 -28.93 5.28
CA ILE A 156 16.70 -29.81 4.11
C ILE A 156 16.29 -28.96 2.90
N ALA A 157 17.21 -28.79 1.95
CA ALA A 157 16.99 -27.89 0.82
C ALA A 157 15.71 -28.21 0.02
N ASP A 158 15.41 -29.49 -0.19
CA ASP A 158 14.23 -29.93 -0.94
C ASP A 158 12.92 -29.62 -0.19
N GLU A 159 12.93 -29.69 1.15
CA GLU A 159 11.77 -29.35 1.99
C GLU A 159 11.46 -27.86 1.90
N TYR A 160 12.47 -27.02 2.12
CA TYR A 160 12.29 -25.56 2.06
C TYR A 160 12.00 -25.06 0.65
N LEU A 161 12.51 -25.72 -0.39
CA LEU A 161 12.12 -25.39 -1.77
C LEU A 161 10.61 -25.54 -1.97
N LEU A 162 10.02 -26.62 -1.43
CA LEU A 162 8.58 -26.85 -1.48
C LEU A 162 7.83 -25.82 -0.62
N GLU A 163 8.24 -25.62 0.62
CA GLU A 163 7.60 -24.65 1.53
C GLU A 163 7.57 -23.23 0.94
N TYR A 164 8.68 -22.78 0.37
CA TYR A 164 8.78 -21.47 -0.26
C TYR A 164 7.90 -21.38 -1.52
N ALA A 165 7.76 -22.46 -2.28
CA ALA A 165 6.86 -22.49 -3.43
C ALA A 165 5.40 -22.38 -2.97
N VAL A 166 5.01 -23.11 -1.92
CA VAL A 166 3.66 -23.07 -1.35
C VAL A 166 3.33 -21.67 -0.83
N ASP A 167 4.20 -21.07 -0.01
CA ASP A 167 3.99 -19.73 0.55
C ASP A 167 3.86 -18.66 -0.56
N ARG A 168 4.68 -18.73 -1.62
CA ARG A 168 4.58 -17.83 -2.77
C ARG A 168 3.22 -17.92 -3.45
N VAL A 169 2.70 -19.13 -3.66
CA VAL A 169 1.39 -19.31 -4.31
C VAL A 169 0.26 -18.87 -3.39
N GLU A 170 0.33 -19.19 -2.09
CA GLU A 170 -0.65 -18.75 -1.11
C GLU A 170 -0.72 -17.22 -1.02
N THR A 171 0.43 -16.56 -0.86
CA THR A 171 0.53 -15.10 -0.78
C THR A 171 0.02 -14.44 -2.06
N THR A 172 0.42 -14.95 -3.22
CA THR A 172 -0.05 -14.42 -4.52
C THR A 172 -1.56 -14.58 -4.68
N GLY A 173 -2.09 -15.76 -4.34
CA GLY A 173 -3.53 -16.04 -4.43
C GLY A 173 -4.35 -15.17 -3.48
N ALA A 174 -3.89 -14.99 -2.24
CA ALA A 174 -4.58 -14.16 -1.26
C ALA A 174 -4.55 -12.68 -1.65
N VAL A 175 -3.38 -12.14 -1.99
CA VAL A 175 -3.18 -10.70 -2.24
C VAL A 175 -3.79 -10.26 -3.56
N TRP A 176 -3.59 -11.01 -4.64
CA TRP A 176 -3.98 -10.58 -5.99
C TRP A 176 -5.32 -11.15 -6.45
N LEU A 177 -5.67 -12.38 -6.03
CA LEU A 177 -6.89 -13.05 -6.47
C LEU A 177 -8.01 -13.00 -5.44
N GLY A 178 -7.72 -12.65 -4.19
CA GLY A 178 -8.67 -12.74 -3.09
C GLY A 178 -9.12 -14.17 -2.78
N LEU A 179 -8.25 -15.15 -3.06
CA LEU A 179 -8.53 -16.58 -2.91
C LEU A 179 -7.64 -17.21 -1.84
N THR A 180 -8.22 -18.04 -0.98
CA THR A 180 -7.48 -18.89 -0.04
C THR A 180 -7.18 -20.23 -0.71
N GLY A 181 -5.96 -20.38 -1.24
CA GLY A 181 -5.52 -21.59 -1.94
C GLY A 181 -4.64 -22.54 -1.12
N GLY A 182 -4.33 -22.22 0.14
CA GLY A 182 -3.30 -22.92 0.92
C GLY A 182 -3.51 -24.42 1.11
N CYS A 183 -4.74 -24.95 0.96
CA CYS A 183 -5.04 -26.38 1.09
C CYS A 183 -5.08 -27.14 -0.25
N ALA A 184 -4.82 -26.47 -1.39
CA ALA A 184 -4.88 -27.07 -2.72
C ALA A 184 -3.48 -27.47 -3.26
N LEU A 185 -2.43 -27.22 -2.48
CA LEU A 185 -1.02 -27.47 -2.81
C LEU A 185 -0.46 -28.61 -1.96
#